data_AF-A0A920YH41-F1
#
_entry.id   AF-A0A920YH41-F1
#
_cell.length_a   1.000
_cell.length_b   1.000
_cell.length_c   1.000
_cell.angle_alpha   90.00
_cell.angle_beta   90.00
_cell.angle_gamma   90.00
#
_symmetry.space_group_name_H-M   'P 1'
#
loop_
_entity.id
_entity.type
_entity.pdbx_description
1 polymer ?
#
loop_
_entity_poly.entity_id
_entity_poly.type
_entity_poly.pdbx_seq_one_letter_code
_entity_poly.pdbx_strand_id
1 'polypeptide(L)'
;AFFEGEAGVRLENSDGDLSDEVVVGYEAGDDLVWEAVYTWDGANYAWTWERYAWFYLDRPHAYHTDTPEHAVISFYLALDDRDLPGAYGLLSASAQAAQPYETWAVGFATTVAAEVGAVHETARSGDSATVVAQVRAYDNVDGRVFATLWDVTWTVVHTEAGWRLVGATANQLDRWELPYYRQ
;
A
#
# COMPACT_ATOMS: atom_id res chain seq x y z
N ALA A 1 -8.09 -6.20 18.16
CA ALA A 1 -8.71 -7.40 17.58
C ALA A 1 -9.77 -6.95 16.60
N PHE A 2 -9.50 -7.13 15.31
CA PHE A 2 -10.50 -6.98 14.26
C PHE A 2 -11.32 -8.28 14.24
N PHE A 3 -12.61 -8.16 14.57
CA PHE A 3 -13.79 -9.01 14.29
C PHE A 3 -13.68 -10.56 14.19
N GLU A 4 -14.75 -11.24 14.65
CA GLU A 4 -15.10 -12.61 14.25
C GLU A 4 -16.15 -12.54 13.10
N GLY A 5 -15.81 -12.93 11.86
CA GLY A 5 -16.75 -13.01 10.71
C GLY A 5 -16.21 -12.48 9.37
N GLU A 6 -17.04 -12.49 8.31
CA GLU A 6 -16.64 -12.12 6.94
C GLU A 6 -16.42 -10.60 6.71
N ALA A 7 -16.87 -9.74 7.63
CA ALA A 7 -16.65 -8.29 7.56
C ALA A 7 -16.67 -7.58 8.94
N GLY A 8 -16.00 -6.43 9.03
CA GLY A 8 -15.91 -5.59 10.24
C GLY A 8 -16.02 -4.10 9.96
N VAL A 9 -16.42 -3.29 10.96
CA VAL A 9 -16.57 -1.82 10.81
C VAL A 9 -15.82 -1.06 11.89
N ARG A 10 -14.95 -0.11 11.52
CA ARG A 10 -14.31 0.84 12.47
C ARG A 10 -14.53 2.30 12.07
N LEU A 11 -14.32 3.17 13.04
CA LEU A 11 -14.21 4.61 12.86
C LEU A 11 -12.73 5.01 12.96
N GLU A 12 -12.23 5.74 11.99
CA GLU A 12 -10.85 6.25 11.91
C GLU A 12 -10.89 7.69 11.38
N ASN A 13 -9.84 8.49 11.59
CA ASN A 13 -9.65 9.75 10.86
C ASN A 13 -8.39 9.58 10.01
N SER A 14 -8.58 9.38 8.71
CA SER A 14 -7.60 8.94 7.73
C SER A 14 -7.28 10.05 6.73
N ASP A 15 -8.20 10.99 6.48
CA ASP A 15 -7.98 12.14 5.59
C ASP A 15 -7.60 13.44 6.32
N GLY A 16 -7.55 13.40 7.65
CA GLY A 16 -7.04 14.47 8.48
C GLY A 16 -7.97 15.67 8.63
N ASP A 17 -9.26 15.53 8.33
CA ASP A 17 -10.27 16.59 8.48
C ASP A 17 -10.94 16.65 9.87
N LEU A 18 -10.63 15.70 10.76
CA LEU A 18 -11.21 15.51 12.11
C LEU A 18 -12.62 14.89 12.15
N SER A 19 -13.16 14.52 11.00
CA SER A 19 -14.32 13.66 10.87
C SER A 19 -13.88 12.19 10.94
N ASP A 20 -14.71 11.34 11.55
CA ASP A 20 -14.45 9.91 11.51
C ASP A 20 -14.93 9.36 10.15
N GLU A 21 -14.07 8.68 9.39
CA GLU A 21 -14.48 7.83 8.29
C GLU A 21 -14.95 6.46 8.78
N VAL A 22 -15.88 5.88 8.03
CA VAL A 22 -16.34 4.51 8.24
C VAL A 22 -15.46 3.60 7.40
N VAL A 23 -14.73 2.70 8.04
CA VAL A 23 -13.90 1.70 7.37
C VAL A 23 -14.57 0.34 7.49
N VAL A 24 -14.87 -0.29 6.35
CA VAL A 24 -15.45 -1.63 6.25
C VAL A 24 -14.38 -2.58 5.74
N GLY A 25 -13.93 -3.50 6.60
CA GLY A 25 -12.93 -4.51 6.25
C GLY A 25 -13.57 -5.83 5.79
N TYR A 26 -13.02 -6.44 4.76
CA TYR A 26 -13.40 -7.73 4.21
C TYR A 26 -12.19 -8.66 4.18
N GLU A 27 -12.35 -9.92 4.58
CA GLU A 27 -11.27 -10.92 4.50
C GLU A 27 -10.80 -11.06 3.04
N ALA A 28 -9.50 -10.86 2.81
CA ALA A 28 -8.88 -10.95 1.50
C ALA A 28 -7.98 -12.20 1.34
N GLY A 29 -8.02 -13.11 2.32
CA GLY A 29 -7.14 -14.29 2.40
C GLY A 29 -5.73 -13.94 2.88
N ASP A 30 -4.93 -14.97 3.21
CA ASP A 30 -3.49 -14.83 3.48
C ASP A 30 -3.13 -13.69 4.46
N ASP A 31 -3.85 -13.62 5.58
CA ASP A 31 -3.72 -12.59 6.63
C ASP A 31 -3.92 -11.14 6.14
N LEU A 32 -4.51 -10.94 4.95
CA LEU A 32 -4.87 -9.64 4.39
C LEU A 32 -6.35 -9.30 4.64
N VAL A 33 -6.61 -8.01 4.79
CA VAL A 33 -7.95 -7.41 4.76
C VAL A 33 -8.00 -6.39 3.63
N TRP A 34 -9.09 -6.39 2.87
CA TRP A 34 -9.44 -5.30 1.95
C TRP A 34 -10.41 -4.36 2.66
N GLU A 35 -10.01 -3.10 2.83
CA GLU A 35 -10.78 -2.08 3.54
C GLU A 35 -11.39 -1.09 2.54
N ALA A 36 -12.72 -0.94 2.56
CA ALA A 36 -13.42 0.18 1.94
C ALA A 36 -13.56 1.32 2.94
N VAL A 37 -13.09 2.51 2.56
CA VAL A 37 -13.11 3.72 3.37
C VAL A 37 -14.19 4.68 2.85
N TYR A 38 -15.09 5.07 3.76
CA TYR A 38 -16.19 5.98 3.48
C TYR A 38 -16.01 7.28 4.26
N THR A 39 -15.86 8.39 3.54
CA THR A 39 -15.76 9.74 4.12
C THR A 39 -17.13 10.42 4.10
N TRP A 40 -17.38 11.30 5.08
CA TRP A 40 -18.58 12.14 5.10
C TRP A 40 -18.48 13.31 4.10
N ASP A 41 -19.42 13.42 3.16
CA ASP A 41 -19.42 14.46 2.12
C ASP A 41 -20.21 15.73 2.50
N GLY A 42 -20.69 15.83 3.73
CA GLY A 42 -21.60 16.88 4.20
C GLY A 42 -23.08 16.45 4.25
N ALA A 43 -23.45 15.35 3.60
CA ALA A 43 -24.81 14.81 3.59
C ALA A 43 -24.90 13.30 3.82
N ASN A 44 -23.93 12.52 3.34
CA ASN A 44 -23.86 11.06 3.48
C ASN A 44 -22.41 10.59 3.60
N TYR A 45 -22.22 9.34 4.05
CA TYR A 45 -20.96 8.63 3.89
C TYR A 45 -20.88 8.05 2.49
N ALA A 46 -19.83 8.39 1.74
CA ALA A 46 -19.58 7.89 0.39
C ALA A 46 -18.22 7.19 0.33
N TRP A 47 -18.10 6.13 -0.47
CA TRP A 47 -16.83 5.44 -0.67
C TRP A 47 -15.86 6.37 -1.40
N THR A 48 -14.72 6.67 -0.76
CA THR A 48 -13.69 7.60 -1.25
C THR A 48 -12.34 6.92 -1.48
N TRP A 49 -12.09 5.78 -0.84
CA TRP A 49 -10.85 5.05 -0.95
C TRP A 49 -11.01 3.58 -0.59
N GLU A 50 -10.10 2.74 -1.08
CA GLU A 50 -9.94 1.37 -0.62
C GLU A 50 -8.46 1.06 -0.45
N ARG A 51 -8.13 0.21 0.52
CA ARG A 51 -6.75 -0.19 0.79
C ARG A 51 -6.65 -1.65 1.24
N TYR A 52 -5.53 -2.28 0.94
CA TYR A 52 -5.14 -3.51 1.60
C TYR A 52 -4.41 -3.19 2.91
N ALA A 53 -4.69 -3.99 3.95
CA ALA A 53 -4.02 -3.92 5.24
C ALA A 53 -3.83 -5.34 5.80
N TRP A 54 -3.11 -5.46 6.93
CA TRP A 54 -2.99 -6.71 7.67
C TRP A 54 -4.25 -6.98 8.49
N PHE A 55 -4.75 -8.21 8.42
CA PHE A 55 -5.89 -8.68 9.20
C PHE A 55 -5.56 -8.74 10.70
N TYR A 56 -4.36 -9.25 11.02
CA TYR A 56 -3.83 -9.29 12.38
C TYR A 56 -2.79 -8.20 12.59
N LEU A 57 -2.76 -7.61 13.80
CA LEU A 57 -1.79 -6.58 14.18
C LEU A 57 -0.46 -7.16 14.71
N ASP A 58 -0.40 -8.48 14.89
CA ASP A 58 0.74 -9.15 15.49
C ASP A 58 1.90 -9.21 14.49
N ARG A 59 3.04 -8.66 14.91
CA ARG A 59 4.28 -8.62 14.11
C ARG A 59 5.25 -9.72 14.52
N PRO A 60 6.10 -10.23 13.60
CA PRO A 60 6.26 -9.79 12.21
C PRO A 60 5.23 -10.39 11.25
N HIS A 61 4.85 -9.62 10.22
CA HIS A 61 4.00 -10.10 9.11
C HIS A 61 4.81 -10.85 8.07
N ALA A 62 4.19 -11.82 7.39
CA ALA A 62 4.78 -12.50 6.25
C ALA A 62 4.43 -11.75 4.95
N TYR A 63 5.43 -11.32 4.19
CA TYR A 63 5.22 -10.66 2.90
C TYR A 63 4.96 -11.69 1.79
N HIS A 64 3.71 -11.79 1.36
CA HIS A 64 3.25 -12.74 0.35
C HIS A 64 3.75 -12.40 -1.06
N THR A 65 4.20 -13.41 -1.80
CA THR A 65 4.74 -13.25 -3.17
C THR A 65 4.34 -14.41 -4.09
N ASP A 66 3.26 -15.12 -3.75
CA ASP A 66 2.70 -16.25 -4.50
C ASP A 66 1.94 -15.80 -5.75
N THR A 67 1.44 -14.55 -5.78
CA THR A 67 0.85 -13.90 -6.96
C THR A 67 1.56 -12.58 -7.30
N PRO A 68 1.45 -12.09 -8.55
CA PRO A 68 1.88 -10.75 -8.94
C PRO A 68 1.31 -9.65 -8.05
N GLU A 69 0.00 -9.72 -7.76
CA GLU A 69 -0.71 -8.75 -6.93
C GLU A 69 -0.22 -8.79 -5.48
N HIS A 70 -0.04 -9.99 -4.89
CA HIS A 70 0.49 -10.13 -3.54
C HIS A 70 1.89 -9.53 -3.40
N ALA A 71 2.76 -9.66 -4.40
CA ALA A 71 4.07 -9.04 -4.36
C ALA A 71 4.00 -7.51 -4.32
N VAL A 72 3.08 -6.91 -5.08
CA VAL A 72 2.86 -5.45 -5.07
C VAL A 72 2.21 -4.99 -3.78
N ILE A 73 1.19 -5.70 -3.29
CA ILE A 73 0.52 -5.41 -2.01
C ILE A 73 1.54 -5.45 -0.87
N SER A 74 2.30 -6.54 -0.77
CA SER A 74 3.31 -6.74 0.27
C SER A 74 4.40 -5.68 0.24
N PHE A 75 4.77 -5.17 -0.94
CA PHE A 75 5.76 -4.09 -1.06
C PHE A 75 5.28 -2.83 -0.36
N TYR A 76 4.04 -2.40 -0.58
CA TYR A 76 3.51 -1.21 0.07
C TYR A 76 3.18 -1.43 1.54
N LEU A 77 2.74 -2.63 1.94
CA LEU A 77 2.57 -2.99 3.36
C LEU A 77 3.90 -2.98 4.12
N ALA A 78 4.99 -3.42 3.49
CA ALA A 78 6.32 -3.34 4.09
C ALA A 78 6.79 -1.88 4.27
N LEU A 79 6.49 -1.00 3.30
CA LEU A 79 6.75 0.43 3.44
C LEU A 79 5.95 1.05 4.61
N ASP A 80 4.67 0.69 4.74
CA ASP A 80 3.81 1.17 5.82
C ASP A 80 4.25 0.67 7.20
N ASP A 81 4.66 -0.60 7.28
CA ASP A 81 5.24 -1.21 8.48
C ASP A 81 6.60 -0.59 8.87
N ARG A 82 7.17 0.26 8.00
CA ARG A 82 8.53 0.83 8.05
C ARG A 82 9.64 -0.21 7.95
N ASP A 83 9.34 -1.39 7.40
CA ASP A 83 10.32 -2.43 7.10
C ASP A 83 10.96 -2.19 5.73
N LEU A 84 11.83 -1.17 5.66
CA LEU A 84 12.58 -0.86 4.43
C LEU A 84 13.44 -2.05 3.94
N PRO A 85 14.13 -2.81 4.80
CA PRO A 85 14.80 -4.04 4.38
C PRO A 85 13.85 -5.08 3.77
N GLY A 86 12.68 -5.30 4.38
CA GLY A 86 11.63 -6.20 3.87
C GLY A 86 11.12 -5.76 2.50
N ALA A 87 10.76 -4.48 2.35
CA ALA A 87 10.33 -3.90 1.08
C ALA A 87 11.40 -4.03 -0.01
N TYR A 88 12.66 -3.75 0.30
CA TYR A 88 13.78 -3.91 -0.65
C TYR A 88 14.00 -5.37 -1.03
N GLY A 89 13.79 -6.31 -0.10
CA GLY A 89 13.87 -7.75 -0.34
C GLY A 89 12.83 -8.29 -1.35
N LEU A 90 11.73 -7.55 -1.56
CA LEU A 90 10.72 -7.87 -2.57
C LEU A 90 11.11 -7.42 -3.99
N LEU A 91 12.13 -6.59 -4.13
CA LEU A 91 12.69 -6.23 -5.43
C LEU A 91 13.42 -7.42 -6.07
N SER A 92 13.43 -7.46 -7.39
CA SER A 92 14.19 -8.47 -8.15
C SER A 92 15.70 -8.23 -8.00
N ALA A 93 16.50 -9.27 -8.21
CA ALA A 93 17.96 -9.14 -8.17
C ALA A 93 18.50 -8.10 -9.16
N SER A 94 17.85 -7.95 -10.33
CA SER A 94 18.24 -6.92 -11.31
C SER A 94 17.88 -5.51 -10.83
N ALA A 95 16.73 -5.32 -10.17
CA ALA A 95 16.35 -4.05 -9.57
C ALA A 95 17.29 -3.66 -8.42
N GLN A 96 17.60 -4.60 -7.52
CA GLN A 96 18.56 -4.40 -6.43
C GLN A 96 19.98 -4.09 -6.95
N ALA A 97 20.40 -4.71 -8.04
CA ALA A 97 21.69 -4.42 -8.67
C ALA A 97 21.71 -3.03 -9.33
N ALA A 98 20.59 -2.58 -9.88
CA ALA A 98 20.46 -1.27 -10.52
C ALA A 98 20.42 -0.12 -9.49
N GLN A 99 19.86 -0.35 -8.31
CA GLN A 99 19.74 0.66 -7.26
C GLN A 99 20.09 0.05 -5.89
N PRO A 100 21.32 0.28 -5.38
CA PRO A 100 21.74 -0.21 -4.07
C PRO A 100 20.84 0.27 -2.93
N TYR A 101 20.70 -0.57 -1.89
CA TYR A 101 19.79 -0.37 -0.77
C TYR A 101 19.85 1.04 -0.17
N GLU A 102 21.04 1.54 0.14
CA GLU A 102 21.19 2.85 0.80
C GLU A 102 20.68 3.99 -0.08
N THR A 103 20.87 3.88 -1.40
CA THR A 103 20.39 4.88 -2.36
C THR A 103 18.87 4.77 -2.55
N TRP A 104 18.34 3.54 -2.53
CA TRP A 104 16.91 3.27 -2.60
C TRP A 104 16.17 3.77 -1.35
N ALA A 105 16.70 3.47 -0.17
CA ALA A 105 16.07 3.80 1.12
C ALA A 105 15.94 5.32 1.35
N VAL A 106 16.87 6.12 0.82
CA VAL A 106 16.79 7.60 0.89
C VAL A 106 15.50 8.13 0.22
N GLY A 107 14.97 7.43 -0.79
CA GLY A 107 13.72 7.81 -1.45
C GLY A 107 12.49 7.80 -0.53
N PHE A 108 12.56 7.07 0.58
CA PHE A 108 11.47 6.93 1.56
C PHE A 108 11.76 7.66 2.87
N ALA A 109 12.79 8.50 2.93
CA ALA A 109 13.23 9.16 4.15
C ALA A 109 12.16 10.09 4.78
N THR A 110 11.26 10.63 3.95
CA THR A 110 10.14 11.47 4.39
C THR A 110 8.85 10.69 4.57
N THR A 111 8.77 9.46 4.06
CA THR A 111 7.54 8.69 4.03
C THR A 111 7.19 8.22 5.43
N VAL A 112 6.01 8.63 5.90
CA VAL A 112 5.51 8.29 7.24
C VAL A 112 4.52 7.13 7.22
N ALA A 113 3.81 6.93 6.10
CA ALA A 113 2.89 5.83 5.84
C ALA A 113 2.69 5.63 4.33
N ALA A 114 2.20 4.46 3.94
CA ALA A 114 1.85 4.15 2.57
C ALA A 114 0.62 3.23 2.53
N GLU A 115 -0.29 3.47 1.60
CA GLU A 115 -1.46 2.63 1.38
C GLU A 115 -1.54 2.22 -0.08
N VAL A 116 -2.06 1.02 -0.34
CA VAL A 116 -2.26 0.52 -1.69
C VAL A 116 -3.67 -0.03 -1.86
N GLY A 117 -4.32 0.36 -2.95
CA GLY A 117 -5.66 -0.07 -3.35
C GLY A 117 -5.71 -0.36 -4.85
N ALA A 118 -6.88 -0.81 -5.33
CA ALA A 118 -7.13 -1.11 -6.75
C ALA A 118 -6.02 -1.94 -7.44
N VAL A 119 -5.49 -2.96 -6.73
CA VAL A 119 -4.36 -3.77 -7.23
C VAL A 119 -4.86 -4.86 -8.16
N HIS A 120 -4.46 -4.82 -9.43
CA HIS A 120 -4.90 -5.79 -10.45
C HIS A 120 -3.80 -6.10 -11.47
N GLU A 121 -3.59 -7.38 -11.76
CA GLU A 121 -2.85 -7.78 -12.97
C GLU A 121 -3.63 -7.37 -14.22
N THR A 122 -2.96 -6.70 -15.15
CA THR A 122 -3.54 -6.26 -16.43
C THR A 122 -2.95 -7.00 -17.63
N ALA A 123 -1.78 -7.60 -17.47
CA ALA A 123 -1.14 -8.39 -18.51
C ALA A 123 -0.18 -9.44 -17.92
N ARG A 124 -0.02 -10.56 -18.61
CA ARG A 124 0.96 -11.60 -18.28
C ARG A 124 1.58 -12.20 -19.53
N SER A 125 2.88 -12.45 -19.47
CA SER A 125 3.65 -13.11 -20.51
C SER A 125 4.72 -14.00 -19.88
N GLY A 126 4.49 -15.32 -19.91
CA GLY A 126 5.37 -16.29 -19.26
C GLY A 126 5.54 -15.98 -17.77
N ASP A 127 6.79 -15.81 -17.36
CA ASP A 127 7.20 -15.50 -15.98
C ASP A 127 7.21 -13.99 -15.67
N SER A 128 6.51 -13.17 -16.44
CA SER A 128 6.38 -11.73 -16.19
C SER A 128 4.92 -11.29 -16.21
N ALA A 129 4.58 -10.34 -15.36
CA ALA A 129 3.25 -9.74 -15.29
C ALA A 129 3.35 -8.21 -15.13
N THR A 130 2.29 -7.53 -15.55
CA THR A 130 2.06 -6.10 -15.34
C THR A 130 0.93 -5.93 -14.36
N VAL A 131 1.18 -5.24 -13.25
CA VAL A 131 0.21 -5.00 -12.18
C VAL A 131 0.01 -3.49 -12.06
N VAL A 132 -1.25 -3.05 -12.08
CA VAL A 132 -1.61 -1.66 -11.79
C VAL A 132 -2.10 -1.56 -10.35
N ALA A 133 -1.89 -0.41 -9.72
CA ALA A 133 -2.34 -0.12 -8.37
C ALA A 133 -2.52 1.38 -8.18
N GLN A 134 -3.43 1.77 -7.27
CA GLN A 134 -3.45 3.13 -6.73
C GLN A 134 -2.74 3.15 -5.39
N VAL A 135 -1.95 4.19 -5.15
CA VAL A 135 -1.12 4.31 -3.94
C VAL A 135 -1.31 5.68 -3.32
N ARG A 136 -1.60 5.72 -2.03
CA ARG A 136 -1.50 6.94 -1.23
C ARG A 136 -0.21 6.90 -0.43
N ALA A 137 0.70 7.82 -0.75
CA ALA A 137 1.92 8.03 0.02
C ALA A 137 1.75 9.24 0.93
N TYR A 138 2.15 9.09 2.19
CA TYR A 138 2.09 10.15 3.19
C TYR A 138 3.52 10.57 3.52
N ASP A 139 3.88 11.81 3.21
CA ASP A 139 5.24 12.32 3.39
C ASP A 139 5.28 13.50 4.35
N ASN A 140 6.24 13.48 5.27
CA ASN A 140 6.57 14.62 6.10
C ASN A 140 7.51 15.57 5.34
N VAL A 141 6.98 16.74 4.97
CA VAL A 141 7.70 17.82 4.32
C VAL A 141 7.70 19.02 5.28
N ASP A 142 8.88 19.33 5.81
CA ASP A 142 9.11 20.48 6.71
C ASP A 142 8.15 20.52 7.92
N GLY A 143 7.84 19.35 8.49
CA GLY A 143 6.97 19.21 9.67
C GLY A 143 5.48 19.16 9.35
N ARG A 144 5.10 19.11 8.07
CA ARG A 144 3.71 18.94 7.61
C ARG A 144 3.57 17.64 6.84
N VAL A 145 2.43 16.97 6.97
CA VAL A 145 2.17 15.73 6.23
C VAL A 145 1.38 16.05 4.97
N PHE A 146 1.89 15.58 3.84
CA PHE A 146 1.20 15.63 2.55
C PHE A 146 0.83 14.23 2.12
N ALA A 147 -0.42 14.03 1.76
CA ALA A 147 -0.87 12.85 1.06
C ALA A 147 -0.74 13.08 -0.45
N THR A 148 -0.19 12.11 -1.15
CA THR A 148 -0.10 12.12 -2.62
C THR A 148 -0.69 10.83 -3.16
N LEU A 149 -1.68 10.97 -4.05
CA LEU A 149 -2.31 9.84 -4.72
C LEU A 149 -1.61 9.60 -6.06
N TRP A 150 -1.18 8.35 -6.28
CA TRP A 150 -0.48 7.91 -7.46
C TRP A 150 -1.25 6.80 -8.17
N ASP A 151 -1.21 6.83 -9.51
CA ASP A 151 -1.47 5.66 -10.34
C ASP A 151 -0.13 5.01 -10.68
N VAL A 152 0.05 3.74 -10.30
CA VAL A 152 1.33 3.05 -10.42
C VAL A 152 1.16 1.79 -11.27
N THR A 153 2.08 1.60 -12.21
CA THR A 153 2.20 0.37 -12.99
C THR A 153 3.52 -0.31 -12.68
N TRP A 154 3.46 -1.51 -12.15
CA TRP A 154 4.60 -2.37 -11.85
C TRP A 154 4.80 -3.42 -12.92
N THR A 155 6.07 -3.64 -13.28
CA THR A 155 6.50 -4.90 -13.90
C THR A 155 7.01 -5.82 -12.81
N VAL A 156 6.49 -7.04 -12.76
CA VAL A 156 6.93 -8.09 -11.84
C VAL A 156 7.37 -9.34 -12.61
N VAL A 157 8.22 -10.15 -11.97
CA VAL A 157 8.74 -11.40 -12.53
C VAL A 157 8.68 -12.53 -11.52
N HIS A 158 8.36 -13.73 -11.99
CA HIS A 158 8.34 -14.93 -11.19
C HIS A 158 9.76 -15.51 -11.05
N THR A 159 10.16 -15.80 -9.82
CA THR A 159 11.47 -16.37 -9.48
C THR A 159 11.28 -17.59 -8.59
N GLU A 160 12.36 -18.32 -8.30
CA GLU A 160 12.32 -19.44 -7.33
C GLU A 160 11.86 -19.01 -5.93
N ALA A 161 12.04 -17.73 -5.58
CA ALA A 161 11.62 -17.17 -4.30
C ALA A 161 10.20 -16.56 -4.33
N GLY A 162 9.47 -16.69 -5.43
CA GLY A 162 8.17 -16.06 -5.69
C GLY A 162 8.26 -14.86 -6.65
N TRP A 163 7.17 -14.12 -6.78
CA TRP A 163 7.10 -12.91 -7.60
C TRP A 163 7.92 -11.76 -7.00
N ARG A 164 8.65 -11.04 -7.86
CA ARG A 164 9.55 -9.94 -7.47
C ARG A 164 9.36 -8.73 -8.36
N LEU A 165 9.51 -7.54 -7.76
CA LEU A 165 9.28 -6.27 -8.42
C LEU A 165 10.52 -5.87 -9.24
N VAL A 166 10.36 -5.60 -10.53
CA VAL A 166 11.46 -5.19 -11.43
C VAL A 166 11.59 -3.68 -11.50
N GLY A 167 10.46 -2.99 -11.59
CA GLY A 167 10.42 -1.54 -11.72
C GLY A 167 8.99 -1.04 -11.92
N ALA A 168 8.80 0.25 -11.66
CA ALA A 168 7.51 0.90 -11.74
C ALA A 168 7.57 2.18 -12.57
N THR A 169 6.44 2.55 -13.15
CA THR A 169 6.14 3.92 -13.55
C THR A 169 4.99 4.44 -12.69
N ALA A 170 5.07 5.69 -12.26
CA ALA A 170 4.03 6.33 -11.46
C ALA A 170 3.59 7.65 -12.09
N ASN A 171 2.29 7.90 -12.08
CA ASN A 171 1.69 9.17 -12.46
C ASN A 171 0.97 9.78 -11.25
N GLN A 172 1.33 11.02 -10.89
CA GLN A 172 0.64 11.70 -9.79
C GLN A 172 -0.77 12.05 -10.23
N LEU A 173 -1.76 11.63 -9.45
CA LEU A 173 -3.16 11.97 -9.68
C LEU A 173 -3.57 13.20 -8.87
N ASP A 174 -3.18 13.24 -7.59
CA ASP A 174 -3.52 14.35 -6.70
C ASP A 174 -2.51 14.51 -5.56
N ARG A 175 -2.52 15.66 -4.89
CA ARG A 175 -1.72 15.93 -3.69
C ARG A 175 -2.39 16.98 -2.81
N TRP A 176 -2.49 16.69 -1.52
CA TRP A 176 -3.07 17.61 -0.54
C TRP A 176 -2.30 17.57 0.79
N GLU A 177 -2.40 18.66 1.56
CA GLU A 177 -1.90 18.72 2.94
C GLU A 177 -2.93 18.06 3.85
N LEU A 178 -2.47 17.27 4.82
CA LEU A 178 -3.28 16.72 5.91
C LEU A 178 -3.16 17.63 7.13
N PRO A 179 -4.16 18.47 7.46
CA PRO A 179 -4.07 19.42 8.55
C PRO A 179 -3.86 18.74 9.91
N TYR A 180 -4.42 17.53 10.06
CA TYR A 180 -4.26 16.69 11.24
C TYR A 180 -3.86 15.29 10.82
N TYR A 181 -2.63 14.90 11.11
CA TYR A 181 -2.17 13.53 10.88
C TYR A 181 -2.04 12.79 12.21
N ARG A 182 -2.67 11.62 12.30
CA ARG A 182 -2.53 10.71 13.44
C ARG A 182 -2.22 9.31 12.89
N GLN A 183 -1.13 8.73 13.36
CA GLN A 183 -0.81 7.32 13.13
C GLN A 183 -1.30 6.49 14.32
#